data_AF-A0A951KB73-F1
#
_entry.id   AF-A0A951KB73-F1
#
_cell.length_a   1.000
_cell.length_b   1.000
_cell.length_c   1.000
_cell.angle_alpha   90.00
_cell.angle_beta   90.00
_cell.angle_gamma   90.00
#
_symmetry.space_group_name_H-M   'P 1'
#
loop_
_entity.id
_entity.type
_entity.pdbx_description
1 polymer ?
#
loop_
_entity_poly.entity_id
_entity_poly.type
_entity_poly.pdbx_seq_one_letter_code
_entity_poly.pdbx_strand_id
1 'polypeptide(L)' 'TKVRRVPVLEDGQLVGIISQADVAATGDDDVTGDLVEIISTAS' A
#
# COMPACT_ATOMS: atom_id res chain seq x y z
N THR A 1 14.10 -2.18 5.98
CA THR A 1 13.31 -3.40 5.68
C THR A 1 12.08 -2.99 4.91
N LYS A 2 11.85 -3.48 3.68
CA LYS A 2 10.75 -3.03 2.82
C LYS A 2 9.43 -3.68 3.28
N VAL A 3 8.38 -2.88 3.52
CA VAL A 3 7.05 -3.38 3.87
C VAL A 3 6.47 -4.09 2.64
N ARG A 4 6.07 -5.36 2.81
CA ARG A 4 5.52 -6.20 1.71
C ARG A 4 4.01 -6.28 1.71
N ARG A 5 3.39 -5.99 2.86
CA ARG A 5 1.95 -6.11 3.11
C ARG A 5 1.51 -5.06 4.11
N VAL A 6 0.31 -4.51 3.90
CA VAL A 6 -0.30 -3.48 4.74
C VAL A 6 -1.67 -4.01 5.22
N PRO A 7 -1.94 -4.05 6.54
CA PRO A 7 -3.26 -4.42 7.04
C PRO A 7 -4.28 -3.30 6.82
N VAL A 8 -5.51 -3.67 6.47
CA VAL A 8 -6.66 -2.77 6.37
C VAL A 8 -7.55 -3.02 7.58
N LEU A 9 -7.84 -1.96 8.32
CA LEU A 9 -8.66 -2.01 9.53
C LEU A 9 -9.97 -1.26 9.32
N GLU A 10 -11.06 -1.80 9.87
CA GLU A 10 -12.34 -1.11 10.05
C GLU A 10 -12.68 -1.17 11.53
N ASP A 11 -12.90 0.00 12.16
CA ASP A 11 -13.13 0.14 13.60
C ASP A 11 -12.11 -0.60 14.49
N GLY A 12 -10.84 -0.58 14.08
CA GLY A 12 -9.73 -1.24 14.79
C GLY A 12 -9.70 -2.76 14.62
N GLN A 13 -10.59 -3.33 13.83
CA GLN A 13 -10.60 -4.76 13.49
C GLN A 13 -9.94 -4.99 12.14
N LEU A 14 -9.14 -6.05 12.03
CA LEU A 14 -8.52 -6.46 10.77
C LEU A 14 -9.58 -7.00 9.81
N VAL A 15 -9.81 -6.28 8.71
CA VAL A 15 -10.77 -6.67 7.66
C VAL A 15 -10.10 -7.13 6.37
N GLY A 16 -8.80 -6.87 6.20
CA GLY A 16 -8.07 -7.31 5.02
C GLY A 16 -6.57 -7.05 5.07
N ILE A 17 -5.86 -7.55 4.07
CA ILE A 17 -4.44 -7.30 3.86
C ILE A 17 -4.23 -6.98 2.38
N ILE A 18 -3.52 -5.90 2.09
CA ILE A 18 -3.09 -5.52 0.74
C ILE A 18 -1.60 -5.79 0.61
N SER A 19 -1.19 -6.47 -0.45
CA SER A 19 0.22 -6.73 -0.77
C SER A 19 0.71 -5.89 -1.95
N GLN A 20 2.04 -5.76 -2.07
CA GLN A 20 2.65 -5.11 -3.23
C GLN A 20 2.28 -5.79 -4.57
N ALA A 21 2.03 -7.12 -4.55
CA ALA A 21 1.60 -7.85 -5.74
C ALA A 21 0.17 -7.48 -6.15
N ASP A 22 -0.71 -7.22 -5.18
CA ASP A 22 -2.09 -6.81 -5.46
C ASP A 22 -2.12 -5.43 -6.12
N VAL A 23 -1.28 -4.50 -5.64
CA VAL A 23 -1.11 -3.16 -6.24
C VAL A 23 -0.52 -3.26 -7.64
N ALA A 24 0.53 -4.06 -7.84
CA ALA A 24 1.16 -4.26 -9.14
C ALA A 24 0.24 -4.96 -10.16
N ALA A 25 -0.73 -5.77 -9.70
CA ALA A 25 -1.68 -6.45 -10.56
C ALA A 25 -2.88 -5.57 -10.97
N THR A 26 -3.11 -4.46 -10.26
CA THR A 26 -4.32 -3.62 -10.43
C THR A 26 -4.05 -2.16 -10.78
N GLY A 27 -2.80 -1.69 -10.68
CA GLY A 27 -2.43 -0.31 -11.01
C GLY A 27 -1.92 -0.11 -12.44
N ASP A 28 -2.30 1.01 -13.05
CA ASP A 28 -1.46 1.69 -14.06
C ASP A 28 -0.20 2.24 -13.37
N ASP A 29 0.94 2.20 -14.06
CA ASP A 29 2.29 2.48 -13.51
C ASP A 29 2.38 3.83 -12.75
N ASP A 30 1.56 4.82 -13.12
CA ASP A 30 1.53 6.16 -12.54
C ASP A 30 1.07 6.18 -11.07
N VAL A 31 0.05 5.38 -10.70
CA VAL A 31 -0.53 5.40 -9.34
C VAL A 31 0.44 4.83 -8.29
N THR A 32 1.32 3.92 -8.71
CA THR A 32 2.34 3.34 -7.83
C THR A 32 3.45 4.35 -7.51
N GLY A 33 3.78 5.25 -8.43
CA GLY A 33 4.78 6.31 -8.23
C GLY A 33 4.37 7.31 -7.15
N ASP A 34 3.13 7.80 -7.21
CA ASP A 34 2.60 8.80 -6.29
C ASP A 34 2.56 8.30 -4.84
N LEU A 35 2.21 7.02 -4.62
CA LEU A 35 2.19 6.42 -3.29
C LEU A 35 3.59 6.31 -2.67
N VAL A 36 4.62 6.06 -3.49
CA VAL A 36 6.01 6.03 -3.01
C VAL A 36 6.47 7.43 -2.58
N GLU A 37 6.06 8.47 -3.30
CA GLU A 37 6.39 9.86 -2.97
C GLU A 37 5.73 10.33 -1.65
N ILE A 38 4.46 10.00 -1.45
CA ILE A 38 3.71 10.35 -0.23
C ILE A 38 4.33 9.72 1.03
N ILE A 39 4.75 8.45 0.95
CA ILE A 39 5.37 7.77 2.10
C ILE A 39 6.79 8.30 2.37
N SER A 40 7.48 8.78 1.34
CA SER A 40 8.84 9.31 1.47
C SER A 40 8.90 10.72 2.06
N THR A 41 7.83 11.50 1.94
CA THR A 41 7.72 12.86 2.50
C THR A 41 7.09 12.91 3.89
N ALA A 42 6.45 11.82 4.33
CA ALA A 42 5.88 11.69 5.67
C ALA A 42 6.92 11.29 6.75
N SER A 43 8.22 11.22 6.39
CA SER A 43 9.34 10.88 7.30
C SER A 43 10.27 12.05 7.55
#